data_AF-A0A8D0HCL6-F1
#
_entry.id   AF-A0A8D0HCL6-F1
#
_cell.length_a   1.000
_cell.length_b   1.000
_cell.length_c   1.000
_cell.angle_alpha   90.00
_cell.angle_beta   90.00
_cell.angle_gamma   90.00
#
_symmetry.space_group_name_H-M   'P 1'
#
loop_
_entity.id
_entity.type
_entity.pdbx_description
1 polymer ?
#
loop_
_entity_poly.entity_id
_entity_poly.type
_entity_poly.pdbx_seq_one_letter_code
_entity_poly.pdbx_strand_id
1 'polypeptide(L)'
;MNAAVAVCHCLTLFSVKIPACVYVTEVAVSHLSLWFLDTPPSLPCHVLFPLRLLPVILALVLLVILAVTIGLAVHYNCIAKFRCRSSFKCIEQSERCDGVFHCKEGEDEYRCVRLSGKKAVLQVFTLGAWRTVCSDDWKAGYGNITCKHLGFSSYVSSDRILLVMLIIFFQQFDHPNHTACGTRSRYSPRIVGGNASSPQQWPWQASLQFQGFHLCGGSVITPWWIVTAAHCVYDLYLPSAWTVQVGFVTLEDASINLYPVDKIIYHRNYRPKTMWNDIALMKLASPLVLNGLIEPICLPNFGEHFPEGKSCWISGWGATEEGGDTTESMNYASVPLISNRVCNHREVYGGIVASSMLCAGYLKGGVDTCQGDSGGPLACEDLNTWKLVGTTSFGEGCAEVNKPGVYSRVTSFLDWIHEQMQVGFLTMYFLQYPDFK
;
A
#
# COMPACT_ATOMS: atom_id res chain seq x y z
N MET A 1 29.98 -9.66 -15.47
CA MET A 1 29.49 -9.14 -14.19
C MET A 1 28.12 -9.77 -13.97
N ASN A 2 27.84 -10.34 -12.81
CA ASN A 2 26.58 -11.03 -12.50
C ASN A 2 25.84 -10.22 -11.43
N ALA A 3 24.50 -10.27 -11.36
CA ALA A 3 23.74 -9.58 -10.31
C ALA A 3 23.25 -10.57 -9.24
N ALA A 4 23.35 -10.20 -7.96
CA ALA A 4 22.87 -11.02 -6.85
C ALA A 4 21.35 -10.86 -6.66
N VAL A 5 20.66 -11.97 -6.39
CA VAL A 5 19.26 -12.00 -5.95
C VAL A 5 19.25 -12.63 -4.56
N ALA A 6 18.69 -11.99 -3.53
CA ALA A 6 18.68 -12.54 -2.17
C ALA A 6 17.27 -13.02 -1.78
N VAL A 7 17.17 -14.24 -1.24
CA VAL A 7 15.95 -14.85 -0.68
C VAL A 7 16.05 -14.78 0.85
N CYS A 8 15.00 -14.32 1.52
CA CYS A 8 15.02 -13.91 2.93
C CYS A 8 13.90 -14.54 3.78
N HIS A 9 14.10 -14.69 5.11
CA HIS A 9 13.28 -15.44 6.08
C HIS A 9 13.12 -14.67 7.42
N CYS A 10 12.08 -14.96 8.22
CA CYS A 10 11.63 -14.49 9.57
C CYS A 10 11.91 -15.39 10.80
N LEU A 11 12.49 -14.97 11.93
CA LEU A 11 12.65 -15.79 13.14
C LEU A 11 12.24 -14.93 14.33
N THR A 12 11.20 -15.40 15.01
CA THR A 12 10.52 -14.76 16.13
C THR A 12 11.38 -14.83 17.39
N LEU A 13 11.66 -13.68 18.01
CA LEU A 13 12.03 -13.60 19.42
C LEU A 13 10.87 -12.96 20.18
N PHE A 14 10.13 -13.79 20.89
CA PHE A 14 9.20 -13.36 21.92
C PHE A 14 9.97 -12.73 23.08
N SER A 15 9.64 -11.49 23.46
CA SER A 15 9.50 -11.11 24.86
C SER A 15 8.71 -9.82 25.05
N VAL A 16 7.71 -9.96 25.92
CA VAL A 16 6.74 -8.98 26.40
C VAL A 16 7.41 -7.98 27.34
N LYS A 17 7.04 -6.69 27.27
CA LYS A 17 6.57 -5.89 28.43
C LYS A 17 6.06 -4.50 28.03
N ILE A 18 4.78 -4.29 28.38
CA ILE A 18 4.09 -3.00 28.51
C ILE A 18 4.60 -2.31 29.79
N PRO A 19 4.57 -0.97 29.90
CA PRO A 19 3.56 -0.39 30.81
C PRO A 19 2.88 0.88 30.27
N ALA A 20 1.72 1.14 30.84
CA ALA A 20 0.79 2.24 30.61
C ALA A 20 0.93 3.38 31.65
N CYS A 21 0.09 4.42 31.45
CA CYS A 21 -0.27 5.57 32.32
C CYS A 21 0.70 6.78 32.30
N VAL A 22 0.27 8.06 32.32
CA VAL A 22 -0.69 8.76 33.22
C VAL A 22 -1.27 10.06 32.59
N TYR A 23 -2.46 10.43 33.08
CA TYR A 23 -3.33 11.64 33.01
C TYR A 23 -2.72 13.06 33.13
N VAL A 24 -3.48 14.09 32.68
CA VAL A 24 -3.90 15.38 33.37
C VAL A 24 -5.00 16.04 32.48
N THR A 25 -6.31 16.02 32.78
CA THR A 25 -7.20 16.92 33.58
C THR A 25 -7.37 18.40 33.17
N GLU A 26 -8.66 18.79 33.17
CA GLU A 26 -9.39 20.05 32.92
C GLU A 26 -8.81 21.36 33.48
N VAL A 27 -9.22 22.52 32.90
CA VAL A 27 -9.86 23.67 33.61
C VAL A 27 -10.78 24.47 32.66
N ALA A 28 -11.95 24.83 33.19
CA ALA A 28 -13.05 25.63 32.65
C ALA A 28 -12.77 27.14 32.47
N VAL A 29 -13.73 27.93 31.94
CA VAL A 29 -14.28 29.17 32.57
C VAL A 29 -15.50 29.71 31.77
N SER A 30 -16.63 29.72 32.51
CA SER A 30 -17.90 30.50 32.53
C SER A 30 -18.34 31.53 31.46
N HIS A 31 -19.62 31.35 31.09
CA HIS A 31 -20.78 32.28 31.09
C HIS A 31 -20.59 33.80 31.34
N LEU A 32 -21.21 34.61 30.47
CA LEU A 32 -22.20 35.63 30.87
C LEU A 32 -23.06 36.06 29.67
N SER A 33 -24.37 36.05 29.87
CA SER A 33 -25.45 36.43 28.95
C SER A 33 -26.04 37.80 29.32
N LEU A 34 -26.92 38.33 28.43
CA LEU A 34 -27.97 39.37 28.60
C LEU A 34 -27.63 40.79 28.07
N TRP A 35 -28.48 41.59 27.37
CA TRP A 35 -29.89 41.59 26.89
C TRP A 35 -30.01 42.50 25.62
N PHE A 36 -30.84 42.10 24.64
CA PHE A 36 -31.81 42.82 23.77
C PHE A 36 -31.57 44.23 23.16
N LEU A 37 -31.78 44.39 21.83
CA LEU A 37 -32.99 44.99 21.19
C LEU A 37 -32.90 45.10 19.64
N ASP A 38 -34.08 45.18 19.03
CA ASP A 38 -34.49 44.89 17.65
C ASP A 38 -34.37 46.05 16.59
N THR A 39 -34.06 45.66 15.33
CA THR A 39 -34.57 46.16 14.00
C THR A 39 -34.01 47.48 13.35
N PRO A 40 -34.23 47.78 12.04
CA PRO A 40 -33.32 47.45 10.92
C PRO A 40 -33.08 48.67 9.95
N PRO A 41 -32.93 48.52 8.62
CA PRO A 41 -31.70 48.79 7.86
C PRO A 41 -31.73 50.11 7.04
N SER A 42 -30.55 50.66 6.68
CA SER A 42 -30.33 51.27 5.35
C SER A 42 -28.94 51.93 5.17
N LEU A 43 -28.45 51.78 3.92
CA LEU A 43 -27.39 52.49 3.19
C LEU A 43 -25.91 52.07 3.32
N PRO A 44 -25.16 52.10 2.19
CA PRO A 44 -23.83 51.53 2.08
C PRO A 44 -22.78 52.49 2.65
N CYS A 45 -22.04 52.05 3.66
CA CYS A 45 -20.82 52.75 4.06
C CYS A 45 -19.68 52.32 3.14
N HIS A 46 -19.19 53.25 2.34
CA HIS A 46 -17.82 53.20 1.84
C HIS A 46 -16.89 53.04 3.04
N VAL A 47 -16.18 51.90 3.11
CA VAL A 47 -15.18 51.64 4.14
C VAL A 47 -13.99 52.55 3.90
N LEU A 48 -14.07 53.78 4.41
CA LEU A 48 -12.91 54.63 4.63
C LEU A 48 -12.12 54.02 5.78
N PHE A 49 -11.18 53.14 5.43
CA PHE A 49 -10.22 52.59 6.38
C PHE A 49 -9.54 53.74 7.13
N PRO A 50 -9.60 53.78 8.47
CA PRO A 50 -8.93 54.83 9.23
C PRO A 50 -7.44 54.82 8.90
N LEU A 51 -6.87 55.94 8.44
CA LEU A 51 -5.43 56.06 8.17
C LEU A 51 -4.55 55.66 9.37
N ARG A 52 -5.11 55.68 10.59
CA ARG A 52 -4.44 55.25 11.82
C ARG A 52 -4.22 53.72 11.92
N LEU A 53 -4.96 52.91 11.18
CA LEU A 53 -4.81 51.44 11.13
C LEU A 53 -3.86 50.98 10.01
N LEU A 54 -3.53 51.86 9.06
CA LEU A 54 -2.58 51.60 7.98
C LEU A 54 -1.21 51.06 8.48
N PRO A 55 -0.56 51.61 9.51
CA PRO A 55 0.72 51.07 9.99
C PRO A 55 0.58 49.66 10.60
N VAL A 56 -0.56 49.35 11.23
CA VAL A 56 -0.83 48.03 11.82
C VAL A 56 -1.04 46.99 10.73
N ILE A 57 -1.79 47.34 9.67
CA ILE A 57 -2.03 46.48 8.51
C ILE A 57 -0.70 46.23 7.78
N LEU A 58 0.12 47.27 7.56
CA LEU A 58 1.45 47.11 6.96
C LEU A 58 2.37 46.22 7.80
N ALA A 59 2.36 46.35 9.13
CA ALA A 59 3.13 45.49 10.02
C ALA A 59 2.69 44.02 9.95
N LEU A 60 1.38 43.76 9.91
CA LEU A 60 0.83 42.41 9.76
C LEU A 60 1.17 41.80 8.39
N VAL A 61 1.06 42.58 7.32
CA VAL A 61 1.44 42.14 5.97
C VAL A 61 2.94 41.82 5.90
N LEU A 62 3.80 42.65 6.51
CA LEU A 62 5.24 42.39 6.61
C LEU A 62 5.55 41.10 7.39
N LEU A 63 4.83 40.83 8.49
CA LEU A 63 4.97 39.57 9.24
C LEU A 63 4.55 38.36 8.42
N VAL A 64 3.45 38.46 7.65
CA VAL A 64 3.01 37.37 6.76
C VAL A 64 4.02 37.15 5.63
N ILE A 65 4.54 38.22 5.02
CA ILE A 65 5.59 38.11 3.99
C ILE A 65 6.86 37.49 4.58
N LEU A 66 7.26 37.87 5.80
CA LEU A 66 8.41 37.28 6.48
C LEU A 66 8.17 35.78 6.76
N ALA A 67 6.99 35.40 7.24
CA ALA A 67 6.64 34.00 7.49
C ALA A 67 6.60 33.16 6.20
N VAL A 68 6.04 33.73 5.12
CA VAL A 68 6.00 33.08 3.79
C VAL A 68 7.39 32.96 3.19
N THR A 69 8.23 33.99 3.29
CA THR A 69 9.60 33.94 2.78
C THR A 69 10.47 32.97 3.56
N ILE A 70 10.33 32.88 4.89
CA ILE A 70 11.00 31.85 5.71
C ILE A 70 10.47 30.46 5.35
N GLY A 71 9.15 30.29 5.24
CA GLY A 71 8.53 29.00 4.88
C GLY A 71 8.93 28.51 3.49
N LEU A 72 8.97 29.42 2.51
CA LEU A 72 9.47 29.14 1.16
C LEU A 72 10.98 28.86 1.18
N ALA A 73 11.79 29.61 1.92
CA ALA A 73 13.23 29.36 2.03
C ALA A 73 13.53 27.96 2.62
N VAL A 74 12.77 27.53 3.63
CA VAL A 74 12.86 26.17 4.19
C VAL A 74 12.40 25.11 3.18
N HIS A 75 11.38 25.40 2.37
CA HIS A 75 10.90 24.48 1.33
C HIS A 75 11.88 24.34 0.14
N TYR A 76 12.44 25.45 -0.34
CA TYR A 76 13.41 25.48 -1.44
C TYR A 76 14.75 24.84 -1.07
N ASN A 77 15.16 24.85 0.21
CA ASN A 77 16.43 24.26 0.66
C ASN A 77 16.52 22.73 0.57
N CYS A 78 15.40 22.03 0.35
CA CYS A 78 15.35 20.56 0.33
C CYS A 78 15.10 19.96 -1.05
N ILE A 79 15.12 20.78 -2.11
CA ILE A 79 14.92 20.29 -3.48
C ILE A 79 16.12 19.41 -3.87
N ALA A 80 15.84 18.18 -4.32
CA ALA A 80 16.83 17.16 -4.66
C ALA A 80 17.73 16.66 -3.49
N LYS A 81 17.34 16.93 -2.23
CA LYS A 81 18.02 16.46 -1.01
C LYS A 81 17.20 15.42 -0.26
N PHE A 82 17.84 14.57 0.53
CA PHE A 82 17.15 13.63 1.40
C PHE A 82 16.68 14.36 2.66
N ARG A 83 15.41 14.17 3.04
CA ARG A 83 14.81 14.84 4.20
C ARG A 83 14.68 13.88 5.38
N CYS A 84 15.37 14.19 6.48
CA CYS A 84 15.21 13.49 7.74
C CYS A 84 13.78 13.65 8.27
N ARG A 85 13.16 12.55 8.72
CA ARG A 85 11.77 12.48 9.16
C ARG A 85 11.56 13.11 10.53
N SER A 86 12.46 12.86 11.47
CA SER A 86 12.34 13.35 12.86
C SER A 86 12.76 14.80 13.07
N SER A 87 13.74 15.30 12.29
CA SER A 87 14.34 16.62 12.51
C SER A 87 14.05 17.65 11.43
N PHE A 88 13.36 17.26 10.34
CA PHE A 88 13.14 18.08 9.15
C PHE A 88 14.42 18.65 8.51
N LYS A 89 15.60 18.18 8.92
CA LYS A 89 16.90 18.49 8.34
C LYS A 89 16.99 17.87 6.94
N CYS A 90 17.63 18.57 6.01
CA CYS A 90 17.87 18.09 4.66
C CYS A 90 19.37 17.88 4.45
N ILE A 91 19.71 16.69 3.96
CA ILE A 91 21.07 16.20 3.75
C ILE A 91 21.26 15.90 2.25
N GLU A 92 22.48 15.97 1.76
CA GLU A 92 22.77 15.64 0.37
C GLU A 92 22.43 14.18 0.07
N GLN A 93 22.07 13.90 -1.17
CA GLN A 93 21.71 12.54 -1.56
C GLN A 93 22.90 11.55 -1.42
N SER A 94 24.14 12.06 -1.48
CA SER A 94 25.36 11.28 -1.24
C SER A 94 25.60 10.93 0.23
N GLU A 95 25.02 11.68 1.17
CA GLU A 95 25.11 11.47 2.62
C GLU A 95 24.12 10.41 3.12
N ARG A 96 23.30 9.86 2.21
CA ARG A 96 22.38 8.76 2.51
C ARG A 96 23.09 7.43 2.28
N CYS A 97 23.06 6.55 3.27
CA CYS A 97 23.63 5.21 3.20
C CYS A 97 25.15 5.21 3.03
N ASP A 98 25.83 6.13 3.71
CA ASP A 98 27.27 6.30 3.67
C ASP A 98 27.98 5.81 4.95
N GLY A 99 27.21 5.28 5.90
CA GLY A 99 27.68 4.75 7.18
C GLY A 99 27.83 5.80 8.28
N VAL A 100 27.45 7.06 8.03
CA VAL A 100 27.54 8.16 9.00
C VAL A 100 26.14 8.68 9.32
N PHE A 101 25.80 8.83 10.60
CA PHE A 101 24.49 9.32 11.00
C PHE A 101 24.38 10.84 10.83
N HIS A 102 23.82 11.28 9.71
CA HIS A 102 23.48 12.67 9.45
C HIS A 102 22.08 13.04 9.95
N CYS A 103 21.17 12.06 10.04
CA CYS A 103 19.85 12.20 10.64
C CYS A 103 19.83 11.71 12.10
N LYS A 104 18.91 12.27 12.90
CA LYS A 104 18.66 11.80 14.27
C LYS A 104 18.22 10.33 14.21
N GLU A 105 18.73 9.52 15.14
CA GLU A 105 18.49 8.07 15.17
C GLU A 105 19.02 7.30 13.94
N GLY A 106 19.82 7.91 13.06
CA GLY A 106 20.41 7.22 11.90
C GLY A 106 19.40 6.88 10.79
N GLU A 107 18.32 7.65 10.66
CA GLU A 107 17.28 7.45 9.64
C GLU A 107 17.79 7.37 8.20
N ASP A 108 18.88 8.08 7.91
CA ASP A 108 19.59 8.11 6.64
C ASP A 108 20.33 6.79 6.33
N GLU A 109 20.64 6.00 7.35
CA GLU A 109 21.35 4.72 7.25
C GLU A 109 20.42 3.50 7.29
N TYR A 110 19.10 3.73 7.40
CA TYR A 110 18.12 2.67 7.27
C TYR A 110 17.58 2.57 5.83
N ARG A 111 17.21 1.35 5.42
CA ARG A 111 16.59 1.06 4.10
C ARG A 111 17.47 1.44 2.91
N CYS A 112 18.75 1.16 3.03
CA CYS A 112 19.77 1.32 1.98
C CYS A 112 19.73 0.24 0.91
N VAL A 113 18.78 -0.69 1.01
CA VAL A 113 18.67 -1.88 0.19
C VAL A 113 17.24 -1.99 -0.32
N ARG A 114 17.06 -2.37 -1.59
CA ARG A 114 15.74 -2.67 -2.18
C ARG A 114 15.84 -3.82 -3.17
N LEU A 115 14.70 -4.43 -3.46
CA LEU A 115 14.54 -5.36 -4.59
C LEU A 115 13.87 -4.61 -5.74
N SER A 116 14.42 -4.74 -6.94
CA SER A 116 13.98 -3.99 -8.11
C SER A 116 13.62 -4.91 -9.29
N GLY A 117 12.50 -4.57 -9.94
CA GLY A 117 12.02 -5.24 -11.15
C GLY A 117 11.46 -6.65 -10.90
N LYS A 118 11.09 -7.28 -12.01
CA LYS A 118 10.35 -8.57 -12.05
C LYS A 118 11.10 -9.75 -11.44
N LYS A 119 12.44 -9.70 -11.43
CA LYS A 119 13.31 -10.76 -10.86
C LYS A 119 13.82 -10.42 -9.45
N ALA A 120 13.22 -9.41 -8.80
CA ALA A 120 13.62 -8.96 -7.46
C ALA A 120 15.14 -8.71 -7.37
N VAL A 121 15.72 -8.01 -8.34
CA VAL A 121 17.16 -7.77 -8.42
C VAL A 121 17.61 -6.91 -7.24
N LEU A 122 18.64 -7.36 -6.53
CA LEU A 122 19.13 -6.64 -5.37
C LEU A 122 19.82 -5.33 -5.76
N GLN A 123 19.36 -4.23 -5.15
CA GLN A 123 19.96 -2.91 -5.31
C GLN A 123 20.31 -2.29 -3.96
N VAL A 124 21.44 -1.61 -3.92
CA VAL A 124 21.91 -0.82 -2.77
C VAL A 124 21.97 0.65 -3.18
N PHE A 125 21.56 1.52 -2.27
CA PHE A 125 21.68 2.97 -2.43
C PHE A 125 23.07 3.39 -1.98
N THR A 126 23.86 3.96 -2.87
CA THR A 126 25.21 4.45 -2.56
C THR A 126 25.61 5.55 -3.54
N LEU A 127 26.38 6.54 -3.06
CA LEU A 127 26.84 7.69 -3.87
C LEU A 127 25.66 8.40 -4.58
N GLY A 128 24.54 8.55 -3.88
CA GLY A 128 23.36 9.25 -4.38
C GLY A 128 22.52 8.50 -5.42
N ALA A 129 22.81 7.23 -5.72
CA ALA A 129 22.05 6.46 -6.70
C ALA A 129 21.83 4.99 -6.27
N TRP A 130 20.75 4.40 -6.78
CA TRP A 130 20.51 2.96 -6.68
C TRP A 130 21.41 2.21 -7.65
N ARG A 131 22.18 1.24 -7.16
CA ARG A 131 23.09 0.42 -7.95
C ARG A 131 22.80 -1.05 -7.72
N THR A 132 22.90 -1.84 -8.79
CA THR A 132 22.75 -3.30 -8.71
C THR A 132 23.96 -3.93 -8.04
N VAL A 133 23.72 -4.88 -7.15
CA VAL A 133 24.78 -5.58 -6.42
C VAL A 133 25.37 -6.68 -7.29
N CYS A 134 26.70 -6.71 -7.42
CA CYS A 134 27.40 -7.77 -8.13
C CYS A 134 27.33 -9.09 -7.36
N SER A 135 27.16 -10.21 -8.06
CA SER A 135 27.17 -11.54 -7.44
C SER A 135 28.59 -12.10 -7.25
N ASP A 136 29.60 -11.41 -7.74
CA ASP A 136 31.00 -11.78 -7.57
C ASP A 136 31.32 -11.66 -6.07
N ASP A 137 31.89 -12.71 -5.47
CA ASP A 137 32.16 -12.84 -4.04
C ASP A 137 30.94 -12.69 -3.09
N TRP A 138 29.73 -12.91 -3.61
CA TRP A 138 28.53 -12.92 -2.77
C TRP A 138 28.54 -14.09 -1.78
N LYS A 139 28.42 -13.77 -0.49
CA LYS A 139 28.44 -14.71 0.64
C LYS A 139 27.12 -14.69 1.40
N ALA A 140 26.78 -15.81 2.05
CA ALA A 140 25.58 -15.92 2.88
C ALA A 140 25.50 -14.85 3.99
N GLY A 141 26.65 -14.39 4.51
CA GLY A 141 26.72 -13.27 5.46
C GLY A 141 26.16 -11.97 4.91
N TYR A 142 26.49 -11.61 3.66
CA TYR A 142 25.93 -10.43 3.00
C TYR A 142 24.45 -10.60 2.73
N GLY A 143 24.03 -11.81 2.35
CA GLY A 143 22.61 -12.15 2.25
C GLY A 143 21.85 -11.89 3.56
N ASN A 144 22.39 -12.32 4.69
CA ASN A 144 21.75 -12.16 6.00
C ASN A 144 21.59 -10.68 6.39
N ILE A 145 22.63 -9.87 6.20
CA ILE A 145 22.57 -8.42 6.44
C ILE A 145 21.54 -7.77 5.51
N THR A 146 21.60 -8.10 4.23
CA THR A 146 20.69 -7.59 3.19
C THR A 146 19.23 -7.88 3.54
N CYS A 147 18.94 -9.11 3.92
CA CYS A 147 17.61 -9.54 4.32
C CYS A 147 17.10 -8.77 5.55
N LYS A 148 17.95 -8.57 6.55
CA LYS A 148 17.63 -7.74 7.73
C LYS A 148 17.32 -6.29 7.35
N HIS A 149 18.10 -5.70 6.46
CA HIS A 149 17.83 -4.34 5.96
C HIS A 149 16.55 -4.24 5.13
N LEU A 150 16.13 -5.35 4.49
CA LEU A 150 14.86 -5.48 3.78
C LEU A 150 13.69 -5.90 4.70
N GLY A 151 13.86 -5.95 6.02
CA GLY A 151 12.78 -6.30 6.97
C GLY A 151 12.57 -7.80 7.21
N PHE A 152 13.47 -8.66 6.75
CA PHE A 152 13.43 -10.12 6.98
C PHE A 152 14.49 -10.54 8.01
N SER A 153 14.20 -11.42 8.98
CA SER A 153 15.21 -11.84 10.00
C SER A 153 16.49 -12.50 9.49
N SER A 154 16.43 -13.21 8.37
CA SER A 154 17.44 -14.17 7.97
C SER A 154 17.47 -14.36 6.46
N TYR A 155 18.50 -15.02 5.97
CA TYR A 155 18.74 -15.27 4.55
C TYR A 155 18.64 -16.76 4.27
N VAL A 156 18.01 -17.12 3.15
CA VAL A 156 17.77 -18.51 2.73
C VAL A 156 18.75 -18.89 1.63
N SER A 157 18.73 -18.18 0.52
CA SER A 157 19.53 -18.50 -0.67
C SER A 157 19.71 -17.26 -1.55
N SER A 158 20.62 -17.33 -2.50
CA SER A 158 20.78 -16.29 -3.51
C SER A 158 20.99 -16.90 -4.87
N ASP A 159 20.42 -16.29 -5.89
CA ASP A 159 20.64 -16.66 -7.29
C ASP A 159 21.47 -15.59 -8.02
N ARG A 160 22.08 -15.98 -9.15
CA ARG A 160 22.91 -15.10 -9.99
C ARG A 160 22.20 -14.82 -11.30
N ILE A 161 22.03 -13.54 -11.65
CA ILE A 161 21.55 -13.14 -12.98
C ILE A 161 22.75 -12.74 -13.85
N LEU A 162 23.02 -13.48 -14.93
CA LEU A 162 24.06 -13.14 -15.90
C LEU A 162 23.72 -11.82 -16.62
N LEU A 163 24.59 -10.80 -16.59
CA LEU A 163 24.35 -9.56 -17.36
C LEU A 163 24.35 -9.76 -18.88
N VAL A 164 24.84 -10.88 -19.41
CA VAL A 164 24.75 -11.21 -20.85
C VAL A 164 23.30 -11.49 -21.29
N MET A 165 22.42 -11.85 -20.33
CA MET A 165 20.98 -12.04 -20.53
C MET A 165 20.20 -10.73 -20.72
N LEU A 166 20.87 -9.57 -20.71
CA LEU A 166 20.25 -8.29 -21.09
C LEU A 166 20.27 -8.03 -22.60
N ILE A 167 21.08 -8.74 -23.38
CA ILE A 167 21.25 -8.46 -24.82
C ILE A 167 20.76 -9.61 -25.71
N ILE A 168 20.66 -10.84 -25.22
CA ILE A 168 20.28 -11.99 -26.06
C ILE A 168 19.28 -12.88 -25.31
N PHE A 169 18.18 -13.21 -25.99
CA PHE A 169 17.13 -14.19 -25.66
C PHE A 169 15.90 -13.73 -24.90
N PHE A 170 14.94 -13.26 -25.71
CA PHE A 170 13.50 -13.20 -25.44
C PHE A 170 12.80 -14.58 -25.45
N GLN A 171 13.51 -15.72 -25.37
CA GLN A 171 12.87 -17.03 -25.42
C GLN A 171 13.51 -18.03 -24.44
N GLN A 172 12.65 -18.47 -23.51
CA GLN A 172 12.62 -19.79 -22.91
C GLN A 172 13.83 -20.24 -22.08
N PHE A 173 13.79 -20.04 -20.75
CA PHE A 173 14.30 -20.97 -19.73
C PHE A 173 13.81 -20.49 -18.35
N ASP A 174 12.60 -20.93 -17.96
CA ASP A 174 12.07 -20.81 -16.60
C ASP A 174 12.58 -21.99 -15.76
N HIS A 175 13.47 -21.72 -14.80
CA HIS A 175 13.63 -22.58 -13.62
C HIS A 175 12.63 -22.14 -12.53
N PRO A 176 12.07 -23.07 -11.75
CA PRO A 176 10.78 -22.89 -11.09
C PRO A 176 10.84 -22.20 -9.71
N ASN A 177 11.88 -21.40 -9.41
CA ASN A 177 12.07 -20.89 -8.05
C ASN A 177 12.26 -19.38 -7.90
N HIS A 178 11.96 -18.61 -8.94
CA HIS A 178 11.72 -17.18 -8.81
C HIS A 178 10.35 -16.85 -9.44
N THR A 179 9.31 -16.81 -8.61
CA THR A 179 8.00 -16.28 -9.02
C THR A 179 8.15 -14.79 -9.31
N ALA A 180 8.33 -14.46 -10.58
CA ALA A 180 8.22 -13.09 -11.04
C ALA A 180 6.82 -12.56 -10.69
N CYS A 181 6.74 -11.35 -10.14
CA CYS A 181 5.49 -10.72 -9.73
C CYS A 181 5.23 -9.43 -10.51
N GLY A 182 4.00 -8.93 -10.45
CA GLY A 182 3.62 -7.63 -11.01
C GLY A 182 3.74 -7.57 -12.52
N THR A 183 3.61 -8.72 -13.20
CA THR A 183 3.70 -8.81 -14.66
C THR A 183 2.36 -9.16 -15.29
N ARG A 184 2.14 -8.68 -16.51
CA ARG A 184 0.98 -9.04 -17.33
C ARG A 184 1.50 -9.65 -18.65
N SER A 185 2.07 -10.85 -18.55
CA SER A 185 2.88 -11.49 -19.61
C SER A 185 2.14 -11.67 -20.94
N ARG A 186 0.81 -11.84 -20.90
CA ARG A 186 -0.05 -12.05 -22.09
C ARG A 186 -0.90 -10.83 -22.47
N TYR A 187 -0.71 -9.68 -21.83
CA TYR A 187 -1.51 -8.49 -22.09
C TYR A 187 -0.78 -7.49 -23.01
N SER A 188 -1.45 -7.08 -24.09
CA SER A 188 -1.00 -6.02 -24.99
C SER A 188 -2.04 -4.88 -25.01
N PRO A 189 -1.73 -3.68 -24.50
CA PRO A 189 -2.68 -2.58 -24.51
C PRO A 189 -2.89 -2.05 -25.93
N ARG A 190 -4.05 -2.31 -26.54
CA ARG A 190 -4.61 -1.43 -27.58
C ARG A 190 -5.61 -0.49 -26.88
N ILE A 191 -5.31 0.80 -26.86
CA ILE A 191 -6.08 1.92 -26.23
C ILE A 191 -7.45 2.08 -26.99
N VAL A 192 -8.62 2.49 -26.45
CA VAL A 192 -9.00 3.58 -25.51
C VAL A 192 -10.37 3.31 -24.85
N GLY A 193 -10.58 3.84 -23.62
CA GLY A 193 -11.91 4.12 -23.02
C GLY A 193 -12.44 2.98 -22.15
N GLY A 194 -12.59 3.20 -20.85
CA GLY A 194 -12.93 2.15 -19.89
C GLY A 194 -14.17 1.34 -20.30
N ASN A 195 -14.00 0.03 -20.37
CA ASN A 195 -15.05 -0.99 -20.41
C ASN A 195 -14.44 -2.37 -20.12
N ALA A 196 -15.29 -3.32 -19.72
CA ALA A 196 -15.08 -4.75 -19.42
C ALA A 196 -13.63 -5.27 -19.47
N SER A 197 -13.16 -5.84 -18.36
CA SER A 197 -11.81 -6.41 -18.30
C SER A 197 -11.60 -7.51 -19.34
N SER A 198 -10.38 -7.62 -19.84
CA SER A 198 -9.93 -8.82 -20.58
C SER A 198 -9.28 -9.83 -19.62
N PRO A 199 -9.31 -11.15 -19.90
CA PRO A 199 -8.83 -12.17 -18.95
C PRO A 199 -7.34 -12.16 -18.64
N GLN A 200 -6.56 -11.31 -19.32
CA GLN A 200 -5.11 -11.17 -19.11
C GLN A 200 -4.74 -9.86 -18.41
N GLN A 201 -5.71 -8.96 -18.19
CA GLN A 201 -5.42 -7.58 -17.79
C GLN A 201 -5.09 -7.44 -16.30
N TRP A 202 -5.71 -8.26 -15.45
CA TRP A 202 -5.56 -8.23 -13.99
C TRP A 202 -5.34 -9.65 -13.44
N PRO A 203 -4.20 -10.29 -13.76
CA PRO A 203 -3.98 -11.72 -13.50
C PRO A 203 -3.83 -12.08 -12.01
N TRP A 204 -3.68 -11.08 -11.15
CA TRP A 204 -3.65 -11.22 -9.69
C TRP A 204 -5.03 -11.08 -9.04
N GLN A 205 -6.08 -10.72 -9.79
CA GLN A 205 -7.41 -10.58 -9.21
C GLN A 205 -7.91 -11.95 -8.75
N ALA A 206 -8.34 -12.01 -7.49
CA ALA A 206 -9.03 -13.15 -6.93
C ALA A 206 -10.48 -12.80 -6.59
N SER A 207 -11.37 -13.76 -6.80
CA SER A 207 -12.75 -13.74 -6.34
C SER A 207 -12.87 -14.65 -5.13
N LEU A 208 -13.27 -14.10 -3.99
CA LEU A 208 -13.45 -14.83 -2.75
C LEU A 208 -14.91 -15.22 -2.63
N GLN A 209 -15.15 -16.53 -2.67
CA GLN A 209 -16.47 -17.12 -2.69
C GLN A 209 -16.80 -17.66 -1.30
N PHE A 210 -17.91 -17.22 -0.72
CA PHE A 210 -18.45 -17.79 0.51
C PHE A 210 -19.67 -18.63 0.17
N GLN A 211 -19.63 -19.93 0.51
CA GLN A 211 -20.70 -20.89 0.18
C GLN A 211 -21.10 -20.91 -1.30
N GLY A 212 -20.14 -20.65 -2.19
CA GLY A 212 -20.34 -20.66 -3.65
C GLY A 212 -20.81 -19.35 -4.26
N PHE A 213 -20.89 -18.26 -3.48
CA PHE A 213 -21.25 -16.92 -3.96
C PHE A 213 -20.13 -15.91 -3.77
N HIS A 214 -19.95 -15.03 -4.75
CA HIS A 214 -18.96 -13.97 -4.68
C HIS A 214 -19.31 -13.02 -3.54
N LEU A 215 -18.36 -12.82 -2.62
CA LEU A 215 -18.56 -11.91 -1.49
C LEU A 215 -17.55 -10.76 -1.50
N CYS A 216 -16.29 -11.06 -1.81
CA CYS A 216 -15.21 -10.08 -1.79
C CYS A 216 -14.19 -10.35 -2.89
N GLY A 217 -13.40 -9.33 -3.19
CA GLY A 217 -12.17 -9.43 -3.96
C GLY A 217 -10.96 -9.85 -3.12
N GLY A 218 -9.89 -10.16 -3.82
CA GLY A 218 -8.58 -10.43 -3.24
C GLY A 218 -7.47 -10.25 -4.26
N SER A 219 -6.23 -10.32 -3.78
CA SER A 219 -5.02 -10.19 -4.61
C SER A 219 -4.09 -11.38 -4.41
N VAL A 220 -3.77 -12.08 -5.48
CA VAL A 220 -2.74 -13.13 -5.48
C VAL A 220 -1.38 -12.48 -5.27
N ILE A 221 -0.71 -12.77 -4.15
CA ILE A 221 0.65 -12.27 -3.86
C ILE A 221 1.72 -13.35 -3.99
N THR A 222 1.32 -14.63 -3.89
CA THR A 222 2.15 -15.81 -4.16
C THR A 222 1.24 -16.94 -4.66
N PRO A 223 1.78 -18.07 -5.16
CA PRO A 223 0.96 -19.24 -5.49
C PRO A 223 0.13 -19.81 -4.32
N TRP A 224 0.41 -19.45 -3.07
CA TRP A 224 -0.27 -20.00 -1.89
C TRP A 224 -1.11 -18.98 -1.13
N TRP A 225 -0.90 -17.69 -1.37
CA TRP A 225 -1.39 -16.63 -0.50
C TRP A 225 -2.14 -15.56 -1.27
N ILE A 226 -3.33 -15.26 -0.77
CA ILE A 226 -4.18 -14.17 -1.21
C ILE A 226 -4.23 -13.12 -0.10
N VAL A 227 -4.03 -11.85 -0.44
CA VAL A 227 -4.31 -10.71 0.44
C VAL A 227 -5.74 -10.22 0.19
N THR A 228 -6.47 -9.90 1.26
CA THR A 228 -7.81 -9.33 1.21
C THR A 228 -8.07 -8.44 2.43
N ALA A 229 -9.31 -7.99 2.63
CA ALA A 229 -9.73 -7.19 3.78
C ALA A 229 -10.15 -8.09 4.96
N ALA A 230 -9.95 -7.61 6.19
CA ALA A 230 -10.37 -8.32 7.39
C ALA A 230 -11.90 -8.36 7.52
N HIS A 231 -12.60 -7.28 7.15
CA HIS A 231 -14.05 -7.20 7.26
C HIS A 231 -14.78 -8.26 6.41
N CYS A 232 -14.15 -8.75 5.34
CA CYS A 232 -14.67 -9.85 4.52
C CYS A 232 -14.74 -11.18 5.28
N VAL A 233 -13.81 -11.41 6.22
CA VAL A 233 -13.59 -12.74 6.81
C VAL A 233 -13.74 -12.77 8.34
N TYR A 234 -13.82 -11.61 8.99
CA TYR A 234 -13.79 -11.48 10.46
C TYR A 234 -14.90 -12.29 11.14
N ASP A 235 -16.15 -12.14 10.69
CA ASP A 235 -17.29 -12.91 11.21
C ASP A 235 -17.52 -14.23 10.45
N LEU A 236 -16.77 -14.46 9.37
CA LEU A 236 -16.88 -15.62 8.47
C LEU A 236 -15.59 -16.43 8.46
N TYR A 237 -15.09 -16.81 9.63
CA TYR A 237 -13.71 -17.30 9.81
C TYR A 237 -13.49 -18.78 9.44
N LEU A 238 -14.53 -19.53 9.06
CA LEU A 238 -14.44 -20.98 8.79
C LEU A 238 -13.86 -21.26 7.38
N PRO A 239 -12.62 -21.77 7.24
CA PRO A 239 -11.98 -21.93 5.93
C PRO A 239 -12.74 -22.87 4.96
N SER A 240 -13.39 -23.91 5.49
CA SER A 240 -14.16 -24.88 4.69
C SER A 240 -15.37 -24.29 3.97
N ALA A 241 -15.86 -23.12 4.38
CA ALA A 241 -16.95 -22.41 3.73
C ALA A 241 -16.46 -21.49 2.59
N TRP A 242 -15.14 -21.34 2.43
CA TRP A 242 -14.54 -20.46 1.44
C TRP A 242 -13.86 -21.21 0.30
N THR A 243 -14.03 -20.66 -0.91
CA THR A 243 -13.23 -21.02 -2.07
C THR A 243 -12.68 -19.76 -2.73
N VAL A 244 -11.52 -19.89 -3.37
CA VAL A 244 -10.89 -18.81 -4.13
C VAL A 244 -10.93 -19.19 -5.60
N GLN A 245 -11.39 -18.27 -6.44
CA GLN A 245 -11.33 -18.42 -7.89
C GLN A 245 -10.39 -17.35 -8.47
N VAL A 246 -9.61 -17.73 -9.48
CA VAL A 246 -8.64 -16.84 -10.16
C VAL A 246 -8.55 -17.14 -11.66
N GLY A 247 -8.05 -16.19 -12.44
CA GLY A 247 -7.72 -16.40 -13.87
C GLY A 247 -8.92 -16.36 -14.82
N PHE A 248 -10.00 -15.67 -14.44
CA PHE A 248 -11.22 -15.51 -15.24
C PHE A 248 -11.72 -14.06 -15.17
N VAL A 249 -12.71 -13.71 -16.02
CA VAL A 249 -13.34 -12.38 -16.05
C VAL A 249 -14.82 -12.45 -15.73
N THR A 250 -15.53 -13.44 -16.24
CA THR A 250 -16.97 -13.64 -16.01
C THR A 250 -17.17 -14.67 -14.91
N LEU A 251 -18.06 -14.38 -13.96
CA LEU A 251 -18.32 -15.28 -12.83
C LEU A 251 -18.88 -16.66 -13.29
N GLU A 252 -19.49 -16.74 -14.48
CA GLU A 252 -19.94 -18.01 -15.08
C GLU A 252 -18.77 -18.93 -15.48
N ASP A 253 -17.68 -18.35 -16.00
CA ASP A 253 -16.45 -19.06 -16.39
C ASP A 253 -15.65 -19.56 -15.17
N ALA A 254 -16.00 -19.10 -13.96
CA ALA A 254 -15.26 -19.34 -12.73
C ALA A 254 -15.35 -20.79 -12.21
N SER A 255 -16.18 -21.62 -12.84
CA SER A 255 -16.36 -23.04 -12.53
C SER A 255 -15.14 -23.92 -12.88
N ILE A 256 -14.10 -23.36 -13.53
CA ILE A 256 -12.93 -24.11 -13.99
C ILE A 256 -11.78 -24.18 -12.96
N ASN A 257 -11.61 -23.15 -12.10
CA ASN A 257 -10.43 -23.02 -11.23
C ASN A 257 -10.81 -22.66 -9.78
N LEU A 258 -11.40 -23.61 -9.06
CA LEU A 258 -11.79 -23.50 -7.65
C LEU A 258 -10.65 -23.98 -6.73
N TYR A 259 -10.13 -23.08 -5.90
CA TYR A 259 -9.08 -23.38 -4.93
C TYR A 259 -9.64 -23.36 -3.49
N PRO A 260 -9.61 -24.49 -2.76
CA PRO A 260 -10.01 -24.54 -1.36
C PRO A 260 -9.07 -23.73 -0.46
N VAL A 261 -9.61 -23.24 0.65
CA VAL A 261 -8.87 -22.44 1.64
C VAL A 261 -8.45 -23.31 2.82
N ASP A 262 -7.16 -23.32 3.12
CA ASP A 262 -6.56 -24.04 4.26
C ASP A 262 -6.66 -23.22 5.54
N LYS A 263 -6.36 -21.91 5.45
CA LYS A 263 -6.28 -21.03 6.61
C LYS A 263 -6.68 -19.60 6.29
N ILE A 264 -7.41 -18.98 7.20
CA ILE A 264 -7.75 -17.55 7.16
C ILE A 264 -7.07 -16.87 8.34
N ILE A 265 -6.41 -15.74 8.07
CA ILE A 265 -5.68 -14.96 9.07
C ILE A 265 -6.01 -13.48 8.88
N TYR A 266 -6.88 -12.92 9.72
CA TYR A 266 -7.08 -11.47 9.76
C TYR A 266 -6.18 -10.82 10.81
N HIS A 267 -5.92 -9.53 10.67
CA HIS A 267 -5.05 -8.81 11.59
C HIS A 267 -5.64 -8.76 13.01
N ARG A 268 -4.89 -9.19 14.02
CA ARG A 268 -5.35 -9.31 15.43
C ARG A 268 -5.89 -8.01 16.05
N ASN A 269 -5.43 -6.86 15.56
CA ASN A 269 -5.87 -5.54 16.02
C ASN A 269 -6.95 -4.93 15.11
N TYR A 270 -7.60 -5.74 14.27
CA TYR A 270 -8.71 -5.29 13.44
C TYR A 270 -9.85 -4.76 14.33
N ARG A 271 -10.41 -3.61 13.97
CA ARG A 271 -11.54 -3.00 14.69
C ARG A 271 -12.70 -2.77 13.73
N PRO A 272 -13.79 -3.57 13.80
CA PRO A 272 -14.87 -3.52 12.82
C PRO A 272 -15.63 -2.19 12.79
N LYS A 273 -15.72 -1.49 13.92
CA LYS A 273 -16.41 -0.19 13.99
C LYS A 273 -15.68 0.95 13.29
N THR A 274 -14.35 0.90 13.24
CA THR A 274 -13.52 1.98 12.69
C THR A 274 -12.77 1.57 11.43
N MET A 275 -12.93 0.31 10.98
CA MET A 275 -12.16 -0.31 9.90
C MET A 275 -10.63 -0.23 10.11
N TRP A 276 -10.16 -0.11 11.36
CA TRP A 276 -8.72 -0.05 11.63
C TRP A 276 -8.10 -1.42 11.42
N ASN A 277 -6.93 -1.45 10.77
CA ASN A 277 -6.20 -2.68 10.44
C ASN A 277 -7.03 -3.68 9.63
N ASP A 278 -7.78 -3.17 8.66
CA ASP A 278 -8.65 -3.97 7.79
C ASP A 278 -7.84 -4.71 6.71
N ILE A 279 -7.12 -5.75 7.13
CA ILE A 279 -6.30 -6.59 6.26
C ILE A 279 -6.33 -8.05 6.74
N ALA A 280 -6.38 -8.97 5.78
CA ALA A 280 -6.35 -10.40 6.00
C ALA A 280 -5.55 -11.14 4.92
N LEU A 281 -5.15 -12.36 5.27
CA LEU A 281 -4.50 -13.31 4.40
C LEU A 281 -5.32 -14.61 4.35
N MET A 282 -5.48 -15.16 3.16
CA MET A 282 -6.04 -16.49 2.95
C MET A 282 -4.96 -17.38 2.35
N LYS A 283 -4.68 -18.50 3.02
CA LYS A 283 -3.77 -19.54 2.54
C LYS A 283 -4.59 -20.60 1.80
N LEU A 284 -4.18 -20.91 0.58
CA LEU A 284 -4.78 -21.96 -0.23
C LEU A 284 -4.32 -23.35 0.22
N ALA A 285 -5.19 -24.35 0.06
CA ALA A 285 -4.86 -25.75 0.34
C ALA A 285 -3.92 -26.37 -0.70
N SER A 286 -3.93 -25.83 -1.92
CA SER A 286 -3.07 -26.22 -3.03
C SER A 286 -2.50 -24.98 -3.73
N PRO A 287 -1.31 -25.06 -4.34
CA PRO A 287 -0.71 -23.91 -5.00
C PRO A 287 -1.44 -23.60 -6.31
N LEU A 288 -1.52 -22.31 -6.63
CA LEU A 288 -1.92 -21.83 -7.94
C LEU A 288 -0.89 -22.22 -9.00
N VAL A 289 -1.38 -22.55 -10.19
CA VAL A 289 -0.55 -22.81 -11.36
C VAL A 289 -0.46 -21.52 -12.17
N LEU A 290 0.71 -20.87 -12.15
CA LEU A 290 0.93 -19.63 -12.90
C LEU A 290 1.00 -19.93 -14.40
N ASN A 291 0.24 -19.19 -15.21
CA ASN A 291 0.06 -19.48 -16.64
C ASN A 291 -0.13 -18.22 -17.51
N GLY A 292 0.13 -17.03 -16.96
CA GLY A 292 -0.12 -15.73 -17.59
C GLY A 292 -1.57 -15.22 -17.51
N LEU A 293 -2.54 -16.06 -17.15
CA LEU A 293 -3.88 -15.64 -16.71
C LEU A 293 -3.91 -15.48 -15.19
N ILE A 294 -3.12 -16.28 -14.49
CA ILE A 294 -2.89 -16.23 -13.05
C ILE A 294 -1.44 -15.85 -12.83
N GLU A 295 -1.20 -14.70 -12.22
CA GLU A 295 0.14 -14.19 -11.89
C GLU A 295 0.06 -13.38 -10.59
N PRO A 296 1.07 -13.44 -9.70
CA PRO A 296 1.05 -12.67 -8.47
C PRO A 296 1.34 -11.19 -8.73
N ILE A 297 0.71 -10.30 -7.96
CA ILE A 297 1.10 -8.88 -7.87
C ILE A 297 2.27 -8.73 -6.90
N CYS A 298 3.19 -7.78 -7.17
CA CYS A 298 4.28 -7.53 -6.24
C CYS A 298 3.77 -6.80 -4.98
N LEU A 299 4.31 -7.16 -3.83
CA LEU A 299 4.25 -6.29 -2.66
C LEU A 299 5.21 -5.10 -2.85
N PRO A 300 4.86 -3.90 -2.36
CA PRO A 300 5.79 -2.76 -2.32
C PRO A 300 7.04 -3.08 -1.51
N ASN A 301 8.15 -2.39 -1.80
CA ASN A 301 9.32 -2.47 -0.94
C ASN A 301 9.06 -1.75 0.39
N PHE A 302 9.81 -2.14 1.43
CA PHE A 302 9.78 -1.44 2.70
C PHE A 302 10.17 0.02 2.56
N GLY A 303 9.29 0.92 3.03
CA GLY A 303 9.49 2.35 2.92
C GLY A 303 9.34 2.93 1.52
N GLU A 304 8.86 2.13 0.56
CA GLU A 304 8.49 2.64 -0.75
C GLU A 304 7.36 3.65 -0.63
N HIS A 305 7.49 4.79 -1.33
CA HIS A 305 6.55 5.88 -1.26
C HIS A 305 5.87 6.08 -2.62
N PHE A 306 4.54 6.12 -2.60
CA PHE A 306 3.71 6.44 -3.75
C PHE A 306 3.16 7.87 -3.58
N PRO A 307 3.53 8.81 -4.48
CA PRO A 307 3.15 10.21 -4.32
C PRO A 307 1.64 10.43 -4.57
N GLU A 308 1.12 11.51 -3.97
CA GLU A 308 -0.23 12.03 -4.27
C GLU A 308 -0.38 12.28 -5.79
N GLY A 309 -1.57 11.99 -6.32
CA GLY A 309 -1.89 12.12 -7.73
C GLY A 309 -1.38 10.98 -8.62
N LYS A 310 -0.59 10.03 -8.11
CA LYS A 310 -0.19 8.85 -8.88
C LYS A 310 -1.43 8.06 -9.29
N SER A 311 -1.59 7.82 -10.59
CA SER A 311 -2.65 6.96 -11.11
C SER A 311 -2.40 5.51 -10.71
N CYS A 312 -3.43 4.89 -10.14
CA CYS A 312 -3.50 3.50 -9.77
C CYS A 312 -4.80 2.91 -10.33
N TRP A 313 -4.93 1.59 -10.29
CA TRP A 313 -6.05 0.88 -10.85
C TRP A 313 -6.73 0.01 -9.81
N ILE A 314 -8.05 0.02 -9.87
CA ILE A 314 -8.94 -0.86 -9.13
C ILE A 314 -9.57 -1.84 -10.10
N SER A 315 -9.84 -3.05 -9.63
CA SER A 315 -10.51 -4.09 -10.40
C SER A 315 -11.34 -5.00 -9.48
N GLY A 316 -12.47 -5.48 -10.00
CA GLY A 316 -13.37 -6.35 -9.25
C GLY A 316 -14.73 -6.56 -9.93
N TRP A 317 -15.59 -7.28 -9.22
CA TRP A 317 -16.96 -7.64 -9.65
C TRP A 317 -18.01 -6.94 -8.79
N GLY A 318 -17.61 -5.93 -8.02
CA GLY A 318 -18.54 -5.19 -7.18
C GLY A 318 -19.64 -4.50 -7.97
N ALA A 319 -20.66 -4.05 -7.24
CA ALA A 319 -21.78 -3.33 -7.79
C ALA A 319 -21.30 -2.05 -8.53
N THR A 320 -22.02 -1.66 -9.59
CA THR A 320 -21.72 -0.42 -10.31
C THR A 320 -22.39 0.81 -9.69
N GLU A 321 -23.30 0.59 -8.76
CA GLU A 321 -24.05 1.61 -8.02
C GLU A 321 -24.33 1.12 -6.60
N GLU A 322 -24.50 2.05 -5.67
CA GLU A 322 -24.73 1.71 -4.27
C GLU A 322 -26.01 0.88 -4.09
N GLY A 323 -25.88 -0.26 -3.40
CA GLY A 323 -26.99 -1.18 -3.18
C GLY A 323 -27.43 -1.96 -4.43
N GLY A 324 -26.71 -1.81 -5.54
CA GLY A 324 -26.88 -2.62 -6.74
C GLY A 324 -26.30 -4.03 -6.60
N ASP A 325 -26.62 -4.88 -7.57
CA ASP A 325 -26.07 -6.23 -7.64
C ASP A 325 -24.62 -6.23 -8.17
N THR A 326 -23.84 -7.23 -7.77
CA THR A 326 -22.51 -7.48 -8.31
C THR A 326 -22.55 -7.72 -9.82
N THR A 327 -21.54 -7.26 -10.54
CA THR A 327 -21.47 -7.46 -11.99
C THR A 327 -20.97 -8.84 -12.37
N GLU A 328 -21.57 -9.43 -13.40
CA GLU A 328 -21.15 -10.74 -13.92
C GLU A 328 -19.72 -10.72 -14.49
N SER A 329 -19.34 -9.63 -15.15
CA SER A 329 -18.03 -9.44 -15.78
C SER A 329 -17.19 -8.44 -14.99
N MET A 330 -15.90 -8.75 -14.80
CA MET A 330 -14.99 -7.90 -14.04
C MET A 330 -14.82 -6.52 -14.68
N ASN A 331 -14.97 -5.48 -13.86
CA ASN A 331 -14.71 -4.10 -14.22
C ASN A 331 -13.36 -3.63 -13.68
N TYR A 332 -12.87 -2.53 -14.25
CA TYR A 332 -11.67 -1.87 -13.76
C TYR A 332 -11.73 -0.36 -14.04
N ALA A 333 -11.06 0.41 -13.20
CA ALA A 333 -10.99 1.86 -13.37
C ALA A 333 -9.65 2.44 -12.88
N SER A 334 -9.28 3.59 -13.43
CA SER A 334 -8.11 4.35 -12.99
C SER A 334 -8.51 5.41 -11.97
N VAL A 335 -7.86 5.39 -10.81
CA VAL A 335 -8.07 6.32 -9.70
C VAL A 335 -6.74 6.93 -9.23
N PRO A 336 -6.65 8.24 -9.00
CA PRO A 336 -5.45 8.86 -8.46
C PRO A 336 -5.38 8.68 -6.94
N LEU A 337 -4.16 8.53 -6.40
CA LEU A 337 -3.95 8.56 -4.95
C LEU A 337 -4.23 9.94 -4.36
N ILE A 338 -4.90 9.98 -3.21
CA ILE A 338 -5.19 11.20 -2.45
C ILE A 338 -4.42 11.14 -1.13
N SER A 339 -3.76 12.23 -0.75
CA SER A 339 -3.04 12.28 0.53
C SER A 339 -4.02 12.27 1.71
N ASN A 340 -3.60 11.66 2.84
CA ASN A 340 -4.41 11.67 4.06
C ASN A 340 -4.72 13.09 4.55
N ARG A 341 -3.91 14.11 4.20
CA ARG A 341 -4.22 15.52 4.51
C ARG A 341 -5.51 15.96 3.84
N VAL A 342 -5.64 15.68 2.54
CA VAL A 342 -6.83 16.01 1.76
C VAL A 342 -7.98 15.11 2.19
N CYS A 343 -7.73 13.82 2.37
CA CYS A 343 -8.77 12.87 2.74
C CYS A 343 -9.38 13.14 4.12
N ASN A 344 -8.58 13.66 5.06
CA ASN A 344 -9.05 14.07 6.39
C ASN A 344 -9.55 15.52 6.45
N HIS A 345 -9.72 16.21 5.31
CA HIS A 345 -10.41 17.49 5.31
C HIS A 345 -11.83 17.32 5.88
N ARG A 346 -12.34 18.37 6.53
CA ARG A 346 -13.65 18.35 7.23
C ARG A 346 -14.79 17.91 6.33
N GLU A 347 -14.73 18.28 5.06
CA GLU A 347 -15.76 18.01 4.05
C GLU A 347 -15.64 16.63 3.40
N VAL A 348 -14.55 15.90 3.64
CA VAL A 348 -14.29 14.58 3.07
C VAL A 348 -14.59 13.53 4.14
N TYR A 349 -13.62 13.20 4.99
CA TYR A 349 -13.78 12.24 6.09
C TYR A 349 -13.50 12.81 7.49
N GLY A 350 -13.17 14.09 7.60
CA GLY A 350 -13.12 14.79 8.90
C GLY A 350 -12.16 14.22 9.95
N GLY A 351 -11.10 13.51 9.53
CA GLY A 351 -10.04 13.03 10.44
C GLY A 351 -10.05 11.53 10.75
N ILE A 352 -10.99 10.75 10.24
CA ILE A 352 -11.08 9.31 10.56
C ILE A 352 -10.05 8.44 9.83
N VAL A 353 -9.44 8.94 8.75
CA VAL A 353 -8.50 8.17 7.90
C VAL A 353 -7.13 8.10 8.57
N ALA A 354 -6.84 6.95 9.18
CA ALA A 354 -5.59 6.69 9.89
C ALA A 354 -4.35 6.62 8.96
N SER A 355 -3.14 6.69 9.52
CA SER A 355 -1.89 6.59 8.75
C SER A 355 -1.69 5.23 8.05
N SER A 356 -2.29 4.17 8.59
CA SER A 356 -2.36 2.83 8.00
C SER A 356 -3.43 2.70 6.91
N MET A 357 -4.13 3.78 6.59
CA MET A 357 -5.11 3.89 5.51
C MET A 357 -4.61 4.88 4.45
N LEU A 358 -5.14 4.76 3.25
CA LEU A 358 -4.95 5.70 2.15
C LEU A 358 -6.25 5.88 1.39
N CYS A 359 -6.37 6.98 0.67
CA CYS A 359 -7.53 7.23 -0.18
C CYS A 359 -7.11 7.26 -1.65
N ALA A 360 -8.02 6.83 -2.53
CA ALA A 360 -7.84 6.95 -3.96
C ALA A 360 -9.19 7.20 -4.62
N GLY A 361 -9.22 8.05 -5.65
CA GLY A 361 -10.45 8.41 -6.34
C GLY A 361 -10.47 9.86 -6.78
N TYR A 362 -11.61 10.32 -7.25
CA TYR A 362 -11.81 11.71 -7.64
C TYR A 362 -12.71 12.39 -6.63
N LEU A 363 -12.32 13.55 -6.09
CA LEU A 363 -13.17 14.30 -5.15
C LEU A 363 -14.49 14.78 -5.77
N LYS A 364 -14.56 14.89 -7.10
CA LYS A 364 -15.81 15.15 -7.82
C LYS A 364 -16.76 13.93 -7.89
N GLY A 365 -16.36 12.78 -7.35
CA GLY A 365 -17.07 11.51 -7.48
C GLY A 365 -16.98 10.89 -8.89
N GLY A 366 -17.90 9.97 -9.17
CA GLY A 366 -18.14 9.32 -10.46
C GLY A 366 -17.37 8.03 -10.72
N VAL A 367 -16.21 7.83 -10.10
CA VAL A 367 -15.43 6.57 -10.24
C VAL A 367 -14.91 6.16 -8.87
N ASP A 368 -15.33 4.97 -8.41
CA ASP A 368 -14.95 4.38 -7.12
C ASP A 368 -15.13 2.85 -7.14
N THR A 369 -14.62 2.18 -6.11
CA THR A 369 -15.01 0.80 -5.76
C THR A 369 -16.36 0.80 -5.05
N CYS A 370 -17.09 -0.32 -5.12
CA CYS A 370 -18.39 -0.44 -4.46
C CYS A 370 -18.55 -1.80 -3.76
N GLN A 371 -19.77 -2.13 -3.29
CA GLN A 371 -20.02 -3.39 -2.58
C GLN A 371 -19.62 -4.60 -3.45
N GLY A 372 -18.84 -5.53 -2.89
CA GLY A 372 -18.26 -6.68 -3.61
C GLY A 372 -16.81 -6.48 -4.06
N ASP A 373 -16.33 -5.24 -4.20
CA ASP A 373 -14.91 -4.96 -4.49
C ASP A 373 -14.01 -5.00 -3.24
N SER A 374 -14.62 -5.11 -2.06
CA SER A 374 -13.95 -5.21 -0.77
C SER A 374 -12.82 -6.24 -0.78
N GLY A 375 -11.65 -5.88 -0.26
CA GLY A 375 -10.45 -6.70 -0.28
C GLY A 375 -9.74 -6.78 -1.63
N GLY A 376 -10.34 -6.24 -2.71
CA GLY A 376 -9.74 -6.15 -4.03
C GLY A 376 -8.48 -5.24 -4.09
N PRO A 377 -7.71 -5.32 -5.18
CA PRO A 377 -6.46 -4.60 -5.33
C PRO A 377 -6.66 -3.12 -5.64
N LEU A 378 -5.87 -2.28 -4.96
CA LEU A 378 -5.42 -1.00 -5.51
C LEU A 378 -3.99 -1.17 -6.05
N ALA A 379 -3.90 -1.39 -7.35
CA ALA A 379 -2.66 -1.73 -8.04
C ALA A 379 -2.05 -0.50 -8.71
N CYS A 380 -0.78 -0.20 -8.42
CA CYS A 380 -0.06 0.91 -9.04
C CYS A 380 1.13 0.39 -9.83
N GLU A 381 1.34 0.91 -11.03
CA GLU A 381 2.50 0.56 -11.86
C GLU A 381 3.70 1.44 -11.50
N ASP A 382 4.86 0.82 -11.27
CA ASP A 382 6.14 1.46 -11.05
C ASP A 382 7.23 0.75 -11.88
N LEU A 383 7.89 1.49 -12.78
CA LEU A 383 8.95 0.98 -13.66
C LEU A 383 8.58 -0.37 -14.34
N ASN A 384 7.39 -0.45 -14.95
CA ASN A 384 6.83 -1.65 -15.60
C ASN A 384 6.59 -2.86 -14.67
N THR A 385 6.44 -2.60 -13.36
CA THR A 385 6.10 -3.61 -12.36
C THR A 385 4.87 -3.16 -11.59
N TRP A 386 3.85 -4.01 -11.54
CA TRP A 386 2.61 -3.73 -10.81
C TRP A 386 2.76 -4.10 -9.34
N LYS A 387 2.40 -3.16 -8.46
CA LYS A 387 2.54 -3.28 -7.01
C LYS A 387 1.20 -3.09 -6.32
N LEU A 388 0.92 -3.90 -5.30
CA LEU A 388 -0.28 -3.81 -4.48
C LEU A 388 -0.09 -2.71 -3.43
N VAL A 389 -0.63 -1.52 -3.68
CA VAL A 389 -0.44 -0.36 -2.80
C VAL A 389 -1.51 -0.29 -1.73
N GLY A 390 -2.71 -0.77 -2.03
CA GLY A 390 -3.81 -0.83 -1.08
C GLY A 390 -4.72 -2.04 -1.30
N THR A 391 -5.54 -2.33 -0.29
CA THR A 391 -6.66 -3.28 -0.37
C THR A 391 -7.96 -2.52 -0.08
N THR A 392 -8.98 -2.70 -0.91
CA THR A 392 -10.28 -2.01 -0.75
C THR A 392 -10.86 -2.28 0.64
N SER A 393 -11.20 -1.22 1.38
CA SER A 393 -11.64 -1.33 2.78
C SER A 393 -13.05 -0.78 2.97
N PHE A 394 -13.25 0.53 2.78
CA PHE A 394 -14.57 1.14 2.96
C PHE A 394 -14.73 2.42 2.11
N GLY A 395 -15.97 2.89 2.03
CA GLY A 395 -16.37 4.16 1.45
C GLY A 395 -17.64 4.67 2.14
N GLU A 396 -18.00 5.92 1.92
CA GLU A 396 -19.33 6.44 2.25
C GLU A 396 -20.08 6.57 0.92
N GLY A 397 -21.09 5.73 0.72
CA GLY A 397 -21.71 5.52 -0.59
C GLY A 397 -20.75 4.93 -1.62
N CYS A 398 -21.13 5.01 -2.90
CA CYS A 398 -20.26 4.64 -4.03
C CYS A 398 -20.14 5.81 -5.00
N ALA A 399 -18.91 6.25 -5.27
CA ALA A 399 -18.61 7.30 -6.23
C ALA A 399 -19.26 8.67 -5.93
N GLU A 400 -19.54 8.96 -4.65
CA GLU A 400 -20.08 10.25 -4.23
C GLU A 400 -19.05 11.39 -4.24
N VAL A 401 -19.55 12.62 -4.31
CA VAL A 401 -18.73 13.82 -4.20
C VAL A 401 -18.09 13.88 -2.81
N ASN A 402 -16.79 14.14 -2.77
CA ASN A 402 -15.96 14.19 -1.57
C ASN A 402 -15.89 12.89 -0.75
N LYS A 403 -16.33 11.74 -1.28
CA LYS A 403 -16.22 10.44 -0.62
C LYS A 403 -15.40 9.46 -1.47
N PRO A 404 -14.09 9.68 -1.61
CA PRO A 404 -13.24 8.73 -2.34
C PRO A 404 -13.08 7.43 -1.55
N GLY A 405 -12.96 6.29 -2.23
CA GLY A 405 -12.68 5.02 -1.59
C GLY A 405 -11.45 5.05 -0.66
N VAL A 406 -11.58 4.35 0.46
CA VAL A 406 -10.53 4.18 1.47
C VAL A 406 -10.02 2.75 1.44
N TYR A 407 -8.70 2.64 1.45
CA TYR A 407 -7.97 1.39 1.30
C TYR A 407 -7.02 1.20 2.49
N SER A 408 -6.83 -0.05 2.92
CA SER A 408 -5.73 -0.38 3.84
C SER A 408 -4.40 -0.20 3.12
N ARG A 409 -3.50 0.59 3.71
CA ARG A 409 -2.19 0.90 3.12
C ARG A 409 -1.25 -0.29 3.29
N VAL A 410 -1.01 -1.04 2.22
CA VAL A 410 -0.21 -2.28 2.27
C VAL A 410 1.21 -2.05 2.79
N THR A 411 1.84 -0.92 2.48
CA THR A 411 3.18 -0.57 3.02
C THR A 411 3.23 -0.54 4.55
N SER A 412 2.10 -0.28 5.22
CA SER A 412 2.00 -0.28 6.69
C SER A 412 1.83 -1.67 7.29
N PHE A 413 1.51 -2.68 6.47
CA PHE A 413 1.25 -4.05 6.90
C PHE A 413 2.28 -5.06 6.35
N LEU A 414 3.32 -4.61 5.65
CA LEU A 414 4.35 -5.49 5.07
C LEU A 414 4.98 -6.42 6.11
N ASP A 415 5.37 -5.88 7.28
CA ASP A 415 5.93 -6.68 8.38
C ASP A 415 4.98 -7.82 8.77
N TRP A 416 3.71 -7.50 8.96
CA TRP A 416 2.68 -8.46 9.33
C TRP A 416 2.44 -9.50 8.23
N ILE A 417 2.32 -9.06 6.97
CA ILE A 417 2.12 -9.96 5.81
C ILE A 417 3.25 -11.00 5.73
N HIS A 418 4.49 -10.53 5.80
CA HIS A 418 5.67 -11.39 5.72
C HIS A 418 5.77 -12.34 6.92
N GLU A 419 5.48 -11.86 8.13
CA GLU A 419 5.44 -12.69 9.34
C GLU A 419 4.44 -13.85 9.18
N GLN A 420 3.21 -13.57 8.76
CA GLN A 420 2.17 -14.60 8.62
C GLN A 420 2.50 -15.62 7.53
N MET A 421 3.08 -15.18 6.40
CA MET A 421 3.50 -16.08 5.32
C MET A 421 4.61 -17.05 5.75
N GLN A 422 5.50 -16.63 6.65
CA GLN A 422 6.64 -17.43 7.11
C GLN A 422 6.26 -18.49 8.16
N VAL A 423 5.31 -18.18 9.05
CA VAL A 423 4.82 -19.14 10.07
C VAL A 423 4.21 -20.39 9.39
N GLY A 424 3.66 -20.25 8.19
CA GLY A 424 3.19 -21.40 7.38
C GLY A 424 4.32 -22.24 6.80
N PHE A 425 5.42 -21.63 6.38
CA PHE A 425 6.55 -22.30 5.73
C PHE A 425 7.34 -23.18 6.71
N LEU A 426 7.57 -22.70 7.95
CA LEU A 426 8.24 -23.45 9.00
C LEU A 426 7.49 -24.74 9.37
N THR A 427 6.17 -24.69 9.49
CA THR A 427 5.35 -25.87 9.81
C THR A 427 5.44 -26.95 8.72
N MET A 428 5.49 -26.56 7.44
CA MET A 428 5.72 -27.50 6.34
C MET A 428 7.14 -28.07 6.33
N TYR A 429 8.15 -27.24 6.59
CA TYR A 429 9.56 -27.67 6.59
C TYR A 429 9.86 -28.70 7.69
N PHE A 430 9.33 -28.50 8.90
CA PHE A 430 9.48 -29.46 10.01
C PHE A 430 8.68 -30.76 9.81
N LEU A 431 7.57 -30.73 9.05
CA LEU A 431 6.83 -31.94 8.69
C LEU A 431 7.50 -32.74 7.57
N GLN A 432 8.24 -32.07 6.68
CA GLN A 432 8.97 -32.69 5.57
C GLN A 432 10.32 -33.30 6.00
N TYR A 433 10.94 -32.79 7.08
CA TYR A 433 12.27 -33.21 7.56
C TYR A 433 12.26 -33.45 9.09
N PRO A 434 11.84 -34.63 9.57
CA PRO A 434 11.72 -34.93 10.99
C PRO A 434 13.07 -35.11 11.74
N ASP A 435 14.20 -35.07 11.03
CA ASP A 435 15.52 -35.43 11.57
C ASP A 435 16.31 -34.28 12.23
N PHE A 436 15.73 -33.08 12.32
CA PHE A 436 16.30 -31.98 13.11
C PHE A 436 15.51 -31.81 14.41
N LYS A 437 15.82 -32.67 15.40
CA LYS A 437 15.49 -32.48 16.82
C LYS A 437 16.75 -32.28 17.64
#